data_AF-A0A916B8K9-F1
#
_entry.id   AF-A0A916B8K9-F1
#
_cell.length_a   1.000
_cell.length_b   1.000
_cell.length_c   1.000
_cell.angle_alpha   90.00
_cell.angle_beta   90.00
_cell.angle_gamma   90.00
#
_symmetry.space_group_name_H-M   'P 1'
#
loop_
_entity.id
_entity.type
_entity.pdbx_description
1 polymer ?
#
loop_
_entity_poly.entity_id
_entity_poly.type
_entity_poly.pdbx_seq_one_letter_code
_entity_poly.pdbx_strand_id
1 'polypeptide(L)'
;MNTPEQQQIDHWLTVSRRDIDQTWQAYKDGYYKREDIPIQSVYTGTAMDYADLAHAKFLNGDTLASVRREFATAAECIIKGFTMAYDPSDPDYVGDEPAPEESNGSAYGYVDWADVGETTAIEGFNYALMAADFDLGRKLAHWFQDPGDGDPMAPDVNRYTHALKYALLGEKGQGSALLQQTIDEYTAQPPSKDSGAMNYFTLRDCLFRQYP
;
A
#
# COMPACT_ATOMS: atom_id res chain seq x y z
N MET A 1 14.88 20.03 6.26
CA MET A 1 15.46 18.89 5.51
C MET A 1 16.56 19.43 4.63
N ASN A 2 17.72 18.78 4.60
CA ASN A 2 18.77 19.12 3.63
C ASN A 2 18.34 18.58 2.26
N THR A 3 18.52 19.38 1.22
CA THR A 3 18.31 18.92 -0.16
C THR A 3 19.33 17.82 -0.46
N PRO A 4 18.91 16.64 -0.96
CA PRO A 4 19.84 15.56 -1.31
C PRO A 4 20.80 16.00 -2.42
N GLU A 5 22.01 15.44 -2.39
CA GLU A 5 23.01 15.70 -3.43
C GLU A 5 22.64 14.98 -4.73
N GLN A 6 23.00 15.55 -5.88
CA GLN A 6 22.68 14.96 -7.19
C GLN A 6 23.20 13.51 -7.31
N GLN A 7 24.38 13.21 -6.76
CA GLN A 7 24.93 11.85 -6.76
C GLN A 7 24.03 10.85 -6.02
N GLN A 8 23.32 11.29 -4.97
CA GLN A 8 22.37 10.43 -4.25
C GLN A 8 21.12 10.19 -5.08
N ILE A 9 20.61 11.23 -5.73
CA ILE A 9 19.45 11.13 -6.62
C ILE A 9 19.75 10.20 -7.80
N ASP A 10 20.91 10.35 -8.45
CA ASP A 10 21.36 9.48 -9.55
C ASP A 10 21.49 8.02 -9.11
N HIS A 11 21.98 7.80 -7.88
CA HIS A 11 22.07 6.46 -7.29
C HIS A 11 20.67 5.85 -7.10
N TRP A 12 19.72 6.57 -6.50
CA TRP A 12 18.36 6.08 -6.30
C TRP A 12 17.65 5.80 -7.63
N LEU A 13 17.76 6.69 -8.62
CA LEU A 13 17.24 6.47 -9.96
C LEU A 13 17.79 5.18 -10.59
N THR A 14 19.07 4.90 -10.40
CA THR A 14 19.73 3.72 -10.95
C THR A 14 19.30 2.44 -10.22
N VAL A 15 19.28 2.49 -8.89
CA VAL A 15 18.92 1.34 -8.04
C VAL A 15 17.47 0.95 -8.26
N SER A 16 16.52 1.87 -8.13
CA SER A 16 15.09 1.54 -8.30
C SER A 16 14.80 0.94 -9.68
N ARG A 17 15.40 1.47 -10.76
CA ARG A 17 15.23 0.89 -12.11
C ARG A 17 15.80 -0.52 -12.21
N ARG A 18 17.02 -0.72 -11.67
CA ARG A 18 17.67 -2.03 -11.68
C ARG A 18 16.85 -3.05 -10.89
N ASP A 19 16.33 -2.66 -9.73
CA ASP A 19 15.61 -3.55 -8.84
C ASP A 19 14.24 -3.94 -9.45
N ILE A 20 13.54 -2.99 -10.10
CA ILE A 20 12.36 -3.27 -10.94
C ILE A 20 12.69 -4.28 -12.05
N ASP A 21 13.75 -4.04 -12.83
CA ASP A 21 14.14 -4.91 -13.95
C ASP A 21 14.52 -6.32 -13.46
N GLN A 22 15.25 -6.40 -12.34
CA GLN A 22 15.66 -7.66 -11.72
C GLN A 22 14.47 -8.45 -11.20
N THR A 23 13.53 -7.79 -10.50
CA THR A 23 12.31 -8.42 -10.00
C THR A 23 11.48 -9.01 -11.14
N TRP A 24 11.25 -8.24 -12.21
CA TRP A 24 10.48 -8.76 -13.35
C TRP A 24 11.21 -9.88 -14.11
N GLN A 25 12.53 -9.84 -14.18
CA GLN A 25 13.30 -10.93 -14.76
C GLN A 25 13.22 -12.19 -13.90
N ALA A 26 13.41 -12.07 -12.59
CA ALA A 26 13.26 -13.18 -11.64
C ALA A 26 11.85 -13.78 -11.66
N TYR A 27 10.82 -12.93 -11.81
CA TYR A 27 9.43 -13.36 -11.98
C TYR A 27 9.25 -14.21 -13.23
N LYS A 28 9.72 -13.72 -14.39
CA LYS A 28 9.66 -14.46 -15.66
C LYS A 28 10.43 -15.77 -15.64
N ASP A 29 11.55 -15.78 -14.92
CA ASP A 29 12.38 -16.98 -14.78
C ASP A 29 11.82 -17.96 -13.74
N GLY A 30 10.71 -17.65 -13.09
CA GLY A 30 10.04 -18.52 -12.12
C GLY A 30 10.78 -18.66 -10.79
N TYR A 31 11.61 -17.68 -10.43
CA TYR A 31 12.39 -17.68 -9.18
C TYR A 31 11.49 -17.79 -7.95
N TYR A 32 10.46 -16.94 -7.83
CA TYR A 32 9.58 -16.90 -6.66
C TYR A 32 8.83 -18.22 -6.44
N LYS A 33 8.48 -18.92 -7.52
CA LYS A 33 7.91 -20.27 -7.42
C LYS A 33 8.91 -21.31 -6.89
N ARG A 34 10.19 -21.19 -7.25
CA ARG A 34 11.24 -22.12 -6.77
C ARG A 34 11.63 -21.86 -5.32
N GLU A 35 11.66 -20.60 -4.93
CA GLU A 35 12.01 -20.18 -3.56
C GLU A 35 10.80 -20.10 -2.64
N ASP A 36 9.62 -20.53 -3.09
CA ASP A 36 8.38 -20.55 -2.33
C ASP A 36 7.99 -19.18 -1.74
N ILE A 37 8.13 -18.14 -2.56
CA ILE A 37 7.80 -16.76 -2.19
C ILE A 37 6.40 -16.42 -2.71
N PRO A 38 5.50 -15.84 -1.89
CA PRO A 38 4.17 -15.44 -2.35
C PRO A 38 4.24 -14.49 -3.54
N ILE A 39 3.33 -14.69 -4.49
CA ILE A 39 3.29 -13.88 -5.69
C ILE A 39 2.89 -12.43 -5.36
N GLN A 40 2.03 -12.21 -4.38
CA GLN A 40 1.65 -10.87 -3.92
C GLN A 40 2.86 -10.06 -3.44
N SER A 41 3.79 -10.66 -2.70
CA SER A 41 5.02 -9.99 -2.21
C SER A 41 5.89 -9.45 -3.34
N VAL A 42 5.87 -10.12 -4.50
CA VAL A 42 6.58 -9.65 -5.71
C VAL A 42 5.99 -8.32 -6.16
N TYR A 43 4.66 -8.20 -6.19
CA TYR A 43 3.98 -6.98 -6.61
C TYR A 43 4.07 -5.88 -5.55
N THR A 44 3.95 -6.20 -4.25
CA THR A 44 4.15 -5.23 -3.17
C THR A 44 5.55 -4.65 -3.19
N GLY A 45 6.59 -5.50 -3.25
CA GLY A 45 7.98 -5.05 -3.34
C GLY A 45 8.23 -4.19 -4.59
N THR A 46 7.70 -4.62 -5.73
CA THR A 46 7.82 -3.84 -6.98
C THR A 46 7.09 -2.50 -6.91
N ALA A 47 5.96 -2.42 -6.20
CA ALA A 47 5.25 -1.16 -5.98
C ALA A 47 6.13 -0.16 -5.22
N MET A 48 6.84 -0.62 -4.19
CA MET A 48 7.80 0.21 -3.45
C MET A 48 8.91 0.72 -4.37
N ASP A 49 9.49 -0.13 -5.22
CA ASP A 49 10.55 0.29 -6.15
C ASP A 49 10.05 1.34 -7.15
N TYR A 50 8.82 1.22 -7.66
CA TYR A 50 8.20 2.24 -8.52
C TYR A 50 7.93 3.55 -7.77
N ALA A 51 7.48 3.48 -6.51
CA ALA A 51 7.29 4.66 -5.68
C ALA A 51 8.63 5.38 -5.39
N ASP A 52 9.69 4.62 -5.10
CA ASP A 52 11.04 5.16 -4.92
C ASP A 52 11.58 5.79 -6.22
N LEU A 53 11.33 5.16 -7.37
CA LEU A 53 11.64 5.74 -8.66
C LEU A 53 10.87 7.05 -8.89
N ALA A 54 9.60 7.11 -8.52
CA ALA A 54 8.78 8.32 -8.62
C ALA A 54 9.35 9.46 -7.76
N HIS A 55 9.71 9.17 -6.50
CA HIS A 55 10.34 10.11 -5.59
C HIS A 55 11.69 10.61 -6.12
N ALA A 56 12.55 9.70 -6.59
CA ALA A 56 13.85 10.06 -7.14
C ALA A 56 13.70 10.95 -8.39
N LYS A 57 12.75 10.63 -9.28
CA LYS A 57 12.42 11.47 -10.44
C LYS A 57 11.92 12.86 -10.04
N PHE A 58 11.05 12.95 -9.03
CA PHE A 58 10.57 14.23 -8.52
C PHE A 58 11.72 15.10 -8.01
N LEU A 59 12.63 14.51 -7.22
CA LEU A 59 13.82 15.20 -6.70
C LEU A 59 14.80 15.61 -7.81
N ASN A 60 14.87 14.83 -8.88
CA ASN A 60 15.69 15.12 -10.07
C ASN A 60 15.13 16.26 -10.94
N GLY A 61 13.91 16.72 -10.68
CA GLY A 61 13.24 17.73 -11.50
C GLY A 61 12.65 17.17 -12.80
N ASP A 62 12.39 15.86 -12.88
CA ASP A 62 11.66 15.27 -13.99
C ASP A 62 10.24 15.87 -14.10
N THR A 63 9.64 15.74 -15.29
CA THR A 63 8.26 16.22 -15.50
C THR A 63 7.28 15.54 -14.55
N LEU A 64 6.29 16.30 -14.06
CA LEU A 64 5.25 15.77 -13.17
C LEU A 64 4.47 14.61 -13.80
N ALA A 65 4.29 14.60 -15.12
CA ALA A 65 3.68 13.48 -15.84
C ALA A 65 4.52 12.20 -15.74
N SER A 66 5.86 12.32 -15.81
CA SER A 66 6.77 11.18 -15.63
C SER A 66 6.71 10.63 -14.20
N VAL A 67 6.71 11.51 -13.19
CA VAL A 67 6.61 11.15 -11.77
C VAL A 67 5.29 10.44 -11.48
N ARG A 68 4.17 11.04 -11.90
CA ARG A 68 2.82 10.50 -11.66
C ARG A 68 2.62 9.12 -12.28
N ARG A 69 3.20 8.87 -13.44
CA ARG A 69 3.16 7.56 -14.09
C ARG A 69 3.82 6.46 -13.25
N GLU A 70 4.94 6.75 -12.59
CA GLU A 70 5.59 5.75 -11.73
C GLU A 70 4.72 5.45 -10.49
N PHE A 71 4.13 6.49 -9.87
CA PHE A 71 3.15 6.28 -8.80
C PHE A 71 1.90 5.52 -9.25
N ALA A 72 1.41 5.77 -10.48
CA ALA A 72 0.28 5.02 -11.04
C ALA A 72 0.65 3.55 -11.18
N THR A 73 1.85 3.26 -11.68
CA THR A 73 2.36 1.89 -11.83
C THR A 73 2.53 1.20 -10.48
N ALA A 74 3.00 1.93 -9.45
CA ALA A 74 3.06 1.43 -8.08
C ALA A 74 1.66 1.06 -7.54
N ALA A 75 0.67 1.94 -7.73
CA ALA A 75 -0.71 1.68 -7.32
C ALA A 75 -1.31 0.48 -8.07
N GLU A 76 -1.03 0.33 -9.37
CA GLU A 76 -1.45 -0.83 -10.15
C GLU A 76 -0.85 -2.15 -9.64
N CYS A 77 0.41 -2.13 -9.20
CA CYS A 77 1.04 -3.30 -8.58
C CYS A 77 0.33 -3.69 -7.28
N ILE A 78 0.00 -2.72 -6.41
CA ILE A 78 -0.80 -2.99 -5.21
C ILE A 78 -2.16 -3.57 -5.58
N ILE A 79 -2.89 -2.95 -6.51
CA ILE A 79 -4.20 -3.44 -6.97
C ILE A 79 -4.10 -4.89 -7.47
N LYS A 80 -3.03 -5.25 -8.17
CA LYS A 80 -2.80 -6.60 -8.66
C LYS A 80 -2.63 -7.61 -7.51
N GLY A 81 -1.95 -7.26 -6.42
CA GLY A 81 -1.92 -8.10 -5.21
C GLY A 81 -3.33 -8.36 -4.65
N PHE A 82 -4.16 -7.31 -4.58
CA PHE A 82 -5.55 -7.43 -4.14
C PHE A 82 -6.42 -8.27 -5.09
N THR A 83 -6.25 -8.17 -6.42
CA THR A 83 -7.01 -9.00 -7.36
C THR A 83 -6.60 -10.47 -7.30
N MET A 84 -5.32 -10.77 -7.05
CA MET A 84 -4.87 -12.15 -6.80
C MET A 84 -5.55 -12.78 -5.57
N ALA A 85 -5.86 -11.99 -4.55
CA ALA A 85 -6.53 -12.47 -3.35
C ALA A 85 -8.06 -12.58 -3.51
N TYR A 86 -8.69 -11.71 -4.29
CA TYR A 86 -10.15 -11.51 -4.25
C TYR A 86 -10.90 -11.62 -5.58
N ASP A 87 -10.21 -11.70 -6.73
CA ASP A 87 -10.83 -11.78 -8.05
C ASP A 87 -10.58 -13.16 -8.70
N PRO A 88 -11.57 -14.07 -8.71
CA PRO A 88 -11.44 -15.39 -9.36
C PRO A 88 -11.19 -15.34 -10.88
N SER A 89 -11.32 -14.17 -11.52
CA SER A 89 -10.99 -13.98 -12.93
C SER A 89 -9.53 -13.54 -13.16
N ASP A 90 -8.81 -13.20 -12.10
CA ASP A 90 -7.38 -12.92 -12.17
C ASP A 90 -6.62 -14.22 -12.50
N PRO A 91 -5.72 -14.23 -13.51
CA PRO A 91 -4.99 -15.43 -13.91
C PRO A 91 -4.06 -15.98 -12.82
N ASP A 92 -3.69 -15.15 -11.85
CA ASP A 92 -2.84 -15.48 -10.71
C ASP A 92 -3.67 -15.55 -9.41
N TYR A 93 -4.99 -15.75 -9.51
CA TYR A 93 -5.88 -15.86 -8.36
C TYR A 93 -5.50 -17.04 -7.46
N VAL A 94 -5.37 -16.76 -6.16
CA VAL A 94 -5.01 -17.73 -5.12
C VAL A 94 -5.91 -17.62 -3.89
N GLY A 95 -7.02 -16.89 -3.98
CA GLY A 95 -7.94 -16.61 -2.85
C GLY A 95 -8.63 -17.83 -2.23
N ASP A 96 -8.84 -18.88 -3.02
CA ASP A 96 -9.47 -20.14 -2.59
C ASP A 96 -8.44 -21.21 -2.16
N GLU A 97 -7.15 -20.91 -2.30
CA GLU A 97 -6.08 -21.87 -2.02
C GLU A 97 -5.76 -21.89 -0.52
N PRO A 98 -5.90 -23.05 0.16
CA PRO A 98 -5.65 -23.13 1.59
C PRO A 98 -4.15 -22.99 1.88
N ALA A 99 -3.82 -22.22 2.92
CA ALA A 99 -2.45 -22.12 3.40
C ALA A 99 -1.92 -23.51 3.84
N PRO A 100 -0.66 -23.88 3.51
CA PRO A 100 -0.05 -25.10 3.99
C PRO A 100 0.04 -25.14 5.52
N GLU A 101 -0.20 -26.30 6.14
CA GLU A 101 -0.19 -26.47 7.61
C GLU A 101 1.16 -26.09 8.25
N GLU A 102 2.28 -26.25 7.53
CA GLU A 102 3.63 -25.93 8.00
C GLU A 102 4.10 -24.52 7.58
N SER A 103 3.28 -23.78 6.83
CA SER A 103 3.63 -22.43 6.43
C SER A 103 3.39 -21.45 7.56
N ASN A 104 4.26 -20.44 7.69
CA ASN A 104 4.08 -19.32 8.59
C ASN A 104 3.10 -18.27 8.03
N GLY A 105 2.18 -18.66 7.14
CA GLY A 105 1.25 -17.75 6.47
C GLY A 105 1.81 -17.04 5.23
N SER A 106 3.02 -17.37 4.76
CA SER A 106 3.62 -16.78 3.55
C SER A 106 4.41 -17.82 2.71
N ALA A 107 3.89 -18.15 1.51
CA ALA A 107 4.52 -19.03 0.53
C ALA A 107 3.80 -18.96 -0.83
N TYR A 108 4.38 -19.60 -1.85
CA TYR A 108 3.87 -19.51 -3.21
C TYR A 108 2.57 -20.31 -3.39
N GLY A 109 1.57 -19.69 -4.01
CA GLY A 109 0.34 -20.36 -4.45
C GLY A 109 -0.83 -20.27 -3.47
N TYR A 110 -0.74 -19.44 -2.44
CA TYR A 110 -1.87 -19.07 -1.58
C TYR A 110 -1.78 -17.58 -1.22
N VAL A 111 -2.80 -17.04 -0.57
CA VAL A 111 -2.83 -15.62 -0.20
C VAL A 111 -1.83 -15.30 0.90
N ASP A 112 -0.90 -14.37 0.63
CA ASP A 112 -0.20 -13.65 1.69
C ASP A 112 -1.07 -12.48 2.16
N TRP A 113 -1.74 -12.67 3.30
CA TRP A 113 -2.63 -11.68 3.88
C TRP A 113 -1.92 -10.40 4.35
N ALA A 114 -0.61 -10.47 4.65
CA ALA A 114 0.17 -9.28 5.01
C ALA A 114 0.35 -8.37 3.78
N ASP A 115 0.48 -8.95 2.58
CA ASP A 115 0.57 -8.21 1.32
C ASP A 115 -0.76 -7.69 0.79
N VAL A 116 -1.89 -8.09 1.38
CA VAL A 116 -3.23 -7.56 1.05
C VAL A 116 -3.94 -6.98 2.27
N GLY A 117 -3.17 -6.60 3.29
CA GLY A 117 -3.64 -5.98 4.52
C GLY A 117 -3.69 -4.45 4.49
N GLU A 118 -3.92 -3.86 5.65
CA GLU A 118 -4.19 -2.43 5.81
C GLU A 118 -3.03 -1.53 5.40
N THR A 119 -1.78 -1.84 5.80
CA THR A 119 -0.61 -1.04 5.44
C THR A 119 -0.41 -0.98 3.93
N THR A 120 -0.57 -2.11 3.26
CA THR A 120 -0.40 -2.23 1.82
C THR A 120 -1.52 -1.50 1.08
N ALA A 121 -2.76 -1.56 1.59
CA ALA A 121 -3.85 -0.74 1.08
C ALA A 121 -3.60 0.77 1.25
N ILE A 122 -3.11 1.21 2.42
CA ILE A 122 -2.75 2.62 2.67
C ILE A 122 -1.69 3.09 1.67
N GLU A 123 -0.66 2.28 1.43
CA GLU A 123 0.37 2.57 0.42
C GLU A 123 -0.23 2.71 -0.97
N GLY A 124 -1.05 1.75 -1.40
CA GLY A 124 -1.74 1.80 -2.69
C GLY A 124 -2.63 3.03 -2.85
N PHE A 125 -3.38 3.42 -1.82
CA PHE A 125 -4.18 4.65 -1.82
C PHE A 125 -3.29 5.88 -1.96
N ASN A 126 -2.19 5.95 -1.21
CA ASN A 126 -1.25 7.06 -1.28
C ASN A 126 -0.61 7.17 -2.67
N TYR A 127 -0.19 6.05 -3.27
CA TYR A 127 0.38 6.04 -4.61
C TYR A 127 -0.62 6.50 -5.67
N ALA A 128 -1.88 6.03 -5.61
CA ALA A 128 -2.94 6.50 -6.50
C ALA A 128 -3.18 8.02 -6.37
N LEU A 129 -3.20 8.55 -5.14
CA LEU A 129 -3.35 9.98 -4.89
C LEU A 129 -2.14 10.81 -5.37
N MET A 130 -0.92 10.30 -5.19
CA MET A 130 0.31 10.95 -5.70
C MET A 130 0.37 10.94 -7.23
N ALA A 131 -0.17 9.88 -7.86
CA ALA A 131 -0.38 9.82 -9.31
C ALA A 131 -1.44 10.82 -9.81
N ALA A 132 -2.23 11.40 -8.90
CA ALA A 132 -3.45 12.15 -9.20
C ALA A 132 -4.48 11.33 -10.00
N ASP A 133 -4.53 10.03 -9.75
CA ASP A 133 -5.44 9.08 -10.39
C ASP A 133 -6.46 8.55 -9.36
N PHE A 134 -7.58 9.25 -9.25
CA PHE A 134 -8.65 8.87 -8.33
C PHE A 134 -9.39 7.59 -8.77
N ASP A 135 -9.34 7.24 -10.05
CA ASP A 135 -9.97 6.01 -10.55
C ASP A 135 -9.19 4.78 -10.10
N LEU A 136 -7.85 4.84 -10.09
CA LEU A 136 -7.02 3.80 -9.48
C LEU A 136 -7.30 3.67 -7.98
N GLY A 137 -7.37 4.79 -7.25
CA GLY A 137 -7.69 4.78 -5.83
C GLY A 137 -9.06 4.15 -5.55
N ARG A 138 -10.07 4.49 -6.36
CA ARG A 138 -11.42 3.91 -6.27
C ARG A 138 -11.43 2.42 -6.63
N LYS A 139 -10.64 1.99 -7.62
CA LYS A 139 -10.47 0.58 -7.99
C LYS A 139 -9.90 -0.22 -6.80
N LEU A 140 -8.85 0.27 -6.16
CA LEU A 140 -8.30 -0.36 -4.96
C LEU A 140 -9.33 -0.40 -3.82
N ALA A 141 -10.08 0.69 -3.63
CA ALA A 141 -11.10 0.78 -2.58
C ALA A 141 -12.23 -0.26 -2.73
N HIS A 142 -12.53 -0.68 -3.97
CA HIS A 142 -13.47 -1.77 -4.22
C HIS A 142 -12.93 -3.14 -3.80
N TRP A 143 -11.62 -3.36 -3.87
CA TRP A 143 -11.00 -4.63 -3.50
C TRP A 143 -10.62 -4.73 -2.02
N PHE A 144 -10.20 -3.62 -1.41
CA PHE A 144 -9.79 -3.63 -0.02
C PHE A 144 -10.92 -4.08 0.91
N GLN A 145 -10.62 -5.04 1.77
CA GLN A 145 -11.46 -5.54 2.84
C GLN A 145 -10.58 -6.09 3.96
N ASP A 146 -11.18 -6.50 5.08
CA ASP A 146 -10.39 -7.11 6.16
C ASP A 146 -9.70 -8.40 5.66
N PRO A 147 -8.46 -8.66 6.12
CA PRO A 147 -7.76 -9.91 5.82
C PRO A 147 -8.59 -11.17 6.11
N GLY A 148 -8.47 -12.17 5.25
CA GLY A 148 -9.22 -13.42 5.36
C GLY A 148 -8.70 -14.39 6.43
N ASP A 149 -7.53 -14.13 7.01
CA ASP A 149 -6.98 -14.88 8.15
C ASP A 149 -7.64 -14.54 9.49
N GLY A 150 -8.46 -13.48 9.54
CA GLY A 150 -9.14 -13.04 10.75
C GLY A 150 -8.28 -12.20 11.70
N ASP A 151 -7.09 -11.77 11.25
CA ASP A 151 -6.13 -11.00 12.03
C ASP A 151 -5.93 -9.58 11.44
N PRO A 152 -6.96 -8.70 11.49
CA PRO A 152 -6.79 -7.31 11.06
C PRO A 152 -5.78 -6.57 11.93
N MET A 153 -5.21 -5.50 11.39
CA MET A 153 -4.34 -4.61 12.17
C MET A 153 -5.09 -3.94 13.33
N ALA A 154 -4.33 -3.26 14.19
CA ALA A 154 -4.88 -2.53 15.33
C ALA A 154 -6.07 -1.63 14.91
N PRO A 155 -7.11 -1.49 15.77
CA PRO A 155 -8.37 -0.85 15.38
C PRO A 155 -8.23 0.55 14.77
N ASP A 156 -7.24 1.33 15.20
CA ASP A 156 -6.95 2.66 14.64
C ASP A 156 -6.47 2.60 13.19
N VAL A 157 -5.54 1.70 12.87
CA VAL A 157 -5.05 1.45 11.51
C VAL A 157 -6.17 0.90 10.62
N ASN A 158 -6.91 -0.08 11.11
CA ASN A 158 -8.02 -0.69 10.39
C ASN A 158 -9.11 0.34 10.06
N ARG A 159 -9.59 1.10 11.06
CA ARG A 159 -10.58 2.16 10.85
C ARG A 159 -10.08 3.25 9.92
N TYR A 160 -8.80 3.63 10.00
CA TYR A 160 -8.21 4.61 9.08
C TYR A 160 -8.24 4.12 7.63
N THR A 161 -7.83 2.88 7.39
CA THR A 161 -7.80 2.29 6.05
C THR A 161 -9.20 2.16 5.46
N HIS A 162 -10.17 1.70 6.24
CA HIS A 162 -11.58 1.68 5.85
C HIS A 162 -12.12 3.10 5.60
N ALA A 163 -11.73 4.09 6.39
CA ALA A 163 -12.12 5.48 6.16
C ALA A 163 -11.57 6.02 4.84
N LEU A 164 -10.33 5.68 4.46
CA LEU A 164 -9.78 6.00 3.13
C LEU A 164 -10.58 5.34 2.00
N LYS A 165 -10.90 4.04 2.14
CA LYS A 165 -11.79 3.32 1.22
C LYS A 165 -13.12 4.06 1.06
N TYR A 166 -13.82 4.34 2.14
CA TYR A 166 -15.12 5.02 2.08
C TYR A 166 -15.02 6.43 1.49
N ALA A 167 -13.94 7.17 1.76
CA ALA A 167 -13.72 8.48 1.15
C ALA A 167 -13.59 8.38 -0.37
N LEU A 168 -12.84 7.38 -0.88
CA LEU A 168 -12.63 7.13 -2.31
C LEU A 168 -13.89 6.58 -3.02
N LEU A 169 -14.75 5.87 -2.29
CA LEU A 169 -16.07 5.42 -2.78
C LEU A 169 -17.15 6.50 -2.71
N GLY A 170 -16.85 7.68 -2.15
CA GLY A 170 -17.82 8.78 -1.97
C GLY A 170 -18.74 8.62 -0.75
N GLU A 171 -18.50 7.62 0.09
CA GLU A 171 -19.28 7.25 1.27
C GLU A 171 -18.78 7.96 2.55
N LYS A 172 -18.53 9.27 2.44
CA LYS A 172 -17.84 10.06 3.47
C LYS A 172 -18.42 9.91 4.89
N GLY A 173 -19.74 9.74 5.02
CA GLY A 173 -20.39 9.55 6.31
C GLY A 173 -19.92 8.31 7.06
N GLN A 174 -19.71 7.20 6.34
CA GLN A 174 -19.20 5.95 6.94
C GLN A 174 -17.74 6.13 7.39
N GLY A 175 -16.90 6.70 6.51
CA GLY A 175 -15.51 6.99 6.85
C GLY A 175 -15.36 7.95 8.04
N SER A 176 -16.17 9.01 8.10
CA SER A 176 -16.17 9.93 9.25
C SER A 176 -16.61 9.27 10.55
N ALA A 177 -17.60 8.36 10.51
CA ALA A 177 -18.04 7.63 11.70
C ALA A 177 -16.93 6.73 12.27
N LEU A 178 -16.15 6.08 11.40
CA LEU A 178 -14.99 5.26 11.82
C LEU A 178 -13.90 6.11 12.46
N LEU A 179 -13.53 7.24 11.84
CA LEU A 179 -12.53 8.14 12.41
C LEU A 179 -12.98 8.77 13.72
N GLN A 180 -14.28 9.07 13.87
CA GLN A 180 -14.82 9.61 15.11
C GLN A 180 -14.65 8.63 16.28
N GLN A 181 -14.84 7.33 16.06
CA GLN A 181 -14.59 6.32 17.10
C GLN A 181 -13.15 6.36 17.61
N THR A 182 -12.17 6.42 16.68
CA THR A 182 -10.75 6.54 17.05
C THR A 182 -10.47 7.84 17.80
N ILE A 183 -11.10 8.96 17.38
CA ILE A 183 -10.97 10.26 18.06
C ILE A 183 -11.52 10.20 19.49
N ASP A 184 -12.69 9.58 19.68
CA ASP A 184 -13.34 9.46 20.99
C ASP A 184 -12.48 8.60 21.93
N GLU A 185 -11.95 7.47 21.44
CA GLU A 185 -11.05 6.59 22.18
C GLU A 185 -9.78 7.32 22.63
N TYR A 186 -9.10 8.03 21.73
CA TYR A 186 -7.89 8.77 22.07
C TYR A 186 -8.15 10.00 22.94
N THR A 187 -9.36 10.56 22.90
CA THR A 187 -9.76 11.65 23.80
C THR A 187 -9.98 11.14 25.21
N ALA A 188 -10.59 9.95 25.36
CA ALA A 188 -10.80 9.31 26.66
C ALA A 188 -9.48 8.77 27.25
N GLN A 189 -8.63 8.20 26.40
CA GLN A 189 -7.34 7.64 26.78
C GLN A 189 -6.29 7.93 25.70
N PRO A 190 -5.50 9.00 25.86
CA PRO A 190 -4.45 9.34 24.92
C PRO A 190 -3.45 8.19 24.71
N PRO A 191 -2.98 7.96 23.47
CA PRO A 191 -2.00 6.92 23.20
C PRO A 191 -0.67 7.22 23.92
N SER A 192 0.09 6.16 24.24
CA SER A 192 1.43 6.34 24.81
C SER A 192 2.35 7.01 23.78
N LYS A 193 3.24 7.89 24.25
CA LYS A 193 4.15 8.69 23.39
C LYS A 193 5.11 7.87 22.52
N ASP A 194 5.27 6.58 22.82
CA ASP A 194 6.20 5.67 22.14
C ASP A 194 5.51 4.73 21.13
N SER A 195 4.20 4.88 20.90
CA SER A 195 3.44 3.97 20.02
C SER A 195 3.26 4.55 18.60
N GLY A 196 3.22 3.67 17.59
CA GLY A 196 2.84 4.01 16.21
C GLY A 196 1.48 4.72 16.09
N ALA A 197 0.62 4.61 17.10
CA ALA A 197 -0.62 5.37 17.27
C ALA A 197 -0.42 6.90 17.26
N MET A 198 0.77 7.40 17.63
CA MET A 198 1.11 8.82 17.50
C MET A 198 1.13 9.31 16.05
N ASN A 199 1.48 8.47 15.06
CA ASN A 199 1.48 8.86 13.64
C ASN A 199 0.06 9.17 13.15
N TYR A 200 -0.93 8.37 13.57
CA TYR A 200 -2.35 8.60 13.24
C TYR A 200 -2.95 9.77 14.03
N PHE A 201 -2.53 9.97 15.29
CA PHE A 201 -2.85 11.18 16.06
C PHE A 201 -2.26 12.45 15.41
N THR A 202 -1.09 12.38 14.78
CA THR A 202 -0.47 13.52 14.10
C THR A 202 -1.18 13.83 12.78
N LEU A 203 -1.63 12.81 12.05
CA LEU A 203 -2.52 12.96 10.88
C LEU A 203 -3.82 13.70 11.23
N ARG A 204 -4.38 13.47 12.43
CA ARG A 204 -5.53 14.24 12.97
C ARG A 204 -5.21 15.73 13.11
N ASP A 205 -4.07 16.10 13.69
CA ASP A 205 -3.68 17.52 13.84
C ASP A 205 -3.46 18.22 12.49
N CYS A 206 -2.96 17.49 11.48
CA CYS A 206 -2.74 18.03 10.13
C CYS A 206 -4.03 18.14 9.30
N LEU A 207 -4.95 17.18 9.40
CA LEU A 207 -6.18 17.13 8.59
C LEU A 207 -7.32 17.98 9.18
N PHE A 208 -7.33 18.21 10.50
CA PHE A 208 -8.42 18.90 11.19
C PHE A 208 -8.01 20.20 11.91
N ARG A 209 -6.75 20.65 11.80
CA ARG A 209 -6.46 22.08 12.06
C ARG A 209 -7.14 22.91 10.98
N GLN A 210 -8.35 23.35 11.29
CA GLN A 210 -8.92 24.55 10.70
C GLN A 210 -7.90 25.66 10.94
N TYR A 211 -7.28 26.15 9.87
CA TYR A 211 -6.55 27.40 9.91
C TYR A 211 -7.52 28.50 10.39
N PRO A 212 -7.11 29.39 11.31
CA PRO A 212 -7.92 30.53 11.72
C PRO A 212 -8.25 31.47 10.55
#